data_AF-A0A925H598-F1
#
_entry.id   AF-A0A925H598-F1
#
_cell.length_a   1.000
_cell.length_b   1.000
_cell.length_c   1.000
_cell.angle_alpha   90.00
_cell.angle_beta   90.00
_cell.angle_gamma   90.00
#
_symmetry.space_group_name_H-M   'P 1'
#
loop_
_entity.id
_entity.type
_entity.pdbx_description
1 polymer ?
#
loop_
_entity_poly.entity_id
_entity_poly.type
_entity_poly.pdbx_seq_one_letter_code
_entity_poly.pdbx_strand_id
1 'polypeptide(L)'
;ATSKVKRTISVFDRGQPLEELNELEYVKGEIFANVWHDNRVARIDPQTGRINGWIDLSGLLKPGEAGDEEAVLNGIAYDESGDRLFVTGKYWPKLFEIKLKQK
;
A
#
# COMPACT_ATOMS: atom_id res chain seq x y z
N ALA A 1 22.10 -9.18 16.43
CA ALA A 1 20.82 -9.19 17.16
C ALA A 1 19.73 -9.62 16.18
N THR A 2 18.86 -10.56 16.55
CA THR A 2 17.72 -10.97 15.72
C THR A 2 16.44 -10.32 16.23
N SER A 3 15.61 -9.83 15.33
CA SER A 3 14.28 -9.33 15.68
C SER A 3 13.40 -10.49 16.16
N LYS A 4 12.72 -10.31 17.30
CA LYS A 4 11.74 -11.29 17.82
C LYS A 4 10.32 -10.78 17.59
N VAL A 5 9.46 -11.61 17.00
CA VAL A 5 8.03 -11.31 16.83
C VAL A 5 7.39 -11.04 18.19
N LYS A 6 6.71 -9.89 18.30
CA LYS A 6 5.95 -9.50 19.49
C LYS A 6 4.45 -9.68 19.33
N ARG A 7 3.95 -9.50 18.10
CA ARG A 7 2.53 -9.55 17.75
C ARG A 7 2.40 -9.90 16.28
N THR A 8 1.34 -10.64 15.96
CA THR A 8 0.86 -10.90 14.59
C THR A 8 -0.59 -10.45 14.52
N ILE A 9 -0.98 -9.87 13.39
CA ILE A 9 -2.36 -9.48 13.09
C ILE A 9 -2.77 -10.13 11.77
N SER A 10 -3.97 -10.67 11.71
CA SER A 10 -4.59 -11.15 10.48
C SER A 10 -5.43 -10.02 9.89
N VAL A 11 -5.32 -9.83 8.57
CA VAL A 11 -6.01 -8.74 7.87
C VAL A 11 -7.26 -9.27 7.18
N PHE A 12 -8.37 -8.54 7.28
CA PHE A 12 -9.66 -8.97 6.73
C PHE A 12 -10.33 -7.85 5.91
N ASP A 13 -10.74 -8.18 4.68
CA ASP A 13 -11.67 -7.37 3.89
C ASP A 13 -13.08 -7.97 4.00
N ARG A 14 -14.01 -7.22 4.60
CA ARG A 14 -15.43 -7.62 4.75
C ARG A 14 -15.62 -9.05 5.30
N GLY A 15 -14.74 -9.45 6.22
CA GLY A 15 -14.78 -10.76 6.89
C GLY A 15 -14.06 -11.89 6.15
N GLN A 16 -13.50 -11.64 4.97
CA GLN A 16 -12.61 -12.58 4.28
C GLN A 16 -11.14 -12.21 4.55
N PRO A 17 -10.24 -13.19 4.78
CA PRO A 17 -8.82 -12.91 4.87
C PRO A 17 -8.31 -12.21 3.61
N LEU A 18 -7.48 -11.18 3.79
CA LEU A 18 -6.76 -10.55 2.69
C LEU A 18 -5.35 -11.15 2.62
N GLU A 19 -5.04 -11.76 1.48
CA GLU A 19 -3.76 -12.39 1.19
C GLU A 19 -2.87 -11.47 0.36
N GLU A 20 -1.63 -11.91 0.07
CA GLU A 20 -0.69 -11.21 -0.83
C GLU A 20 -0.36 -9.76 -0.44
N LEU A 21 -0.46 -9.44 0.86
CA LEU A 21 0.08 -8.20 1.41
C LEU A 21 1.58 -8.17 1.23
N ASN A 22 2.08 -7.14 0.56
CA ASN A 22 3.48 -7.05 0.18
C ASN A 22 4.17 -5.91 0.92
N GLU A 23 4.20 -4.73 0.31
CA GLU A 23 4.83 -3.55 0.88
C GLU A 23 3.92 -2.89 1.94
N LEU A 24 4.52 -2.34 3.01
CA LEU A 24 3.84 -1.74 4.15
C LEU A 24 4.43 -0.37 4.47
N GLU A 25 3.57 0.58 4.84
CA GLU A 25 3.98 1.87 5.41
C GLU A 25 3.05 2.31 6.54
N TYR A 26 3.60 2.89 7.62
CA TYR A 26 2.80 3.41 8.73
C TYR A 26 2.42 4.88 8.50
N VAL A 27 1.13 5.13 8.25
CA VAL A 27 0.62 6.45 7.85
C VAL A 27 -0.46 6.89 8.83
N LYS A 28 -0.16 7.92 9.63
CA LYS A 28 -1.12 8.60 10.52
C LYS A 28 -1.98 7.65 11.38
N GLY A 29 -1.37 6.61 11.94
CA GLY A 29 -2.06 5.66 12.80
C GLY A 29 -2.50 4.35 12.13
N GLU A 30 -2.46 4.30 10.80
CA GLU A 30 -2.88 3.14 10.00
C GLU A 30 -1.67 2.47 9.34
N ILE A 31 -1.80 1.18 9.02
CA ILE A 31 -0.86 0.49 8.13
C ILE A 31 -1.44 0.58 6.72
N PHE A 32 -0.70 1.21 5.81
CA PHE A 32 -0.99 1.14 4.40
C PHE A 32 -0.27 -0.07 3.84
N ALA A 33 -0.95 -0.86 3.01
CA ALA A 33 -0.37 -2.05 2.43
C ALA A 33 -0.75 -2.23 0.97
N ASN A 34 0.24 -2.54 0.14
CA ASN A 34 -0.01 -3.00 -1.22
C ASN A 34 -0.49 -4.45 -1.20
N VAL A 35 -1.35 -4.80 -2.15
CA VAL A 35 -1.72 -6.18 -2.46
C VAL A 35 -1.05 -6.54 -3.79
N TRP A 36 -0.30 -7.64 -3.84
CA TRP A 36 0.45 -8.02 -5.04
C TRP A 36 -0.50 -8.22 -6.24
N HIS A 37 -0.13 -7.66 -7.39
CA HIS A 37 -0.96 -7.57 -8.61
C HIS A 37 -2.30 -6.80 -8.48
N ASP A 38 -2.55 -6.07 -7.39
CA ASP A 38 -3.66 -5.12 -7.27
C ASP A 38 -3.14 -3.67 -7.40
N ASN A 39 -3.95 -2.79 -7.99
CA ASN A 39 -3.66 -1.36 -8.07
C ASN A 39 -4.21 -0.58 -6.87
N ARG A 40 -4.64 -1.29 -5.82
CA ARG A 40 -5.20 -0.70 -4.61
C ARG A 40 -4.27 -0.87 -3.43
N VAL A 41 -4.31 0.12 -2.53
CA VAL A 41 -3.66 0.08 -1.23
C VAL A 41 -4.73 -0.07 -0.15
N ALA A 42 -4.56 -1.06 0.72
CA ALA A 42 -5.41 -1.26 1.88
C ALA A 42 -4.99 -0.31 3.01
N ARG A 43 -5.96 0.38 3.63
CA ARG A 43 -5.77 1.12 4.88
C ARG A 43 -6.21 0.24 6.04
N ILE A 44 -5.27 -0.26 6.82
CA ILE A 44 -5.48 -1.30 7.83
C ILE A 44 -5.36 -0.70 9.22
N ASP A 45 -6.34 -0.98 10.07
CA ASP A 45 -6.26 -0.71 11.50
C ASP A 45 -5.25 -1.69 12.15
N PRO A 46 -4.11 -1.21 12.70
CA PRO A 46 -3.09 -2.08 13.31
C PRO A 46 -3.57 -2.79 14.58
N GLN A 47 -4.67 -2.33 15.20
CA GLN A 47 -5.22 -2.94 16.41
C GLN A 47 -6.14 -4.11 16.10
N THR A 48 -6.87 -4.06 14.99
CA THR A 48 -7.91 -5.05 14.68
C THR A 48 -7.65 -5.86 13.42
N GLY A 49 -6.76 -5.40 12.54
CA GLY A 49 -6.55 -5.98 11.20
C GLY A 49 -7.69 -5.71 10.22
N ARG A 50 -8.67 -4.88 10.59
CA ARG A 50 -9.77 -4.51 9.68
C ARG A 50 -9.30 -3.47 8.67
N ILE A 51 -9.82 -3.57 7.45
CA ILE A 51 -9.62 -2.55 6.42
C ILE A 51 -10.59 -1.39 6.65
N ASN A 52 -10.05 -0.22 6.96
CA ASN A 52 -10.81 1.03 7.11
C ASN A 52 -11.14 1.68 5.76
N GLY A 53 -10.41 1.33 4.70
CA GLY A 53 -10.70 1.80 3.35
C GLY A 53 -9.69 1.35 2.32
N TRP A 54 -10.03 1.60 1.06
CA TRP A 54 -9.19 1.30 -0.09
C TRP A 54 -8.77 2.59 -0.77
N ILE A 55 -7.50 2.68 -1.14
CA ILE A 55 -6.97 3.74 -2.01
C ILE A 55 -6.81 3.13 -3.40
N ASP A 56 -7.53 3.66 -4.37
CA ASP A 56 -7.44 3.24 -5.77
C ASP A 56 -6.37 4.08 -6.48
N LEU A 57 -5.28 3.42 -6.89
CA LEU A 57 -4.17 4.03 -7.61
C LEU A 57 -4.17 3.63 -9.10
N SER A 58 -5.27 3.08 -9.59
CA SER A 58 -5.43 2.84 -11.02
C SER A 58 -5.28 4.15 -11.80
N GLY A 59 -4.56 4.08 -12.92
CA GLY A 59 -4.33 5.23 -13.80
C GLY A 59 -3.14 6.12 -13.45
N LEU A 60 -2.32 5.79 -12.43
CA LEU A 60 -1.05 6.48 -12.21
C LEU A 60 -0.08 6.30 -13.39
N LEU A 61 0.01 5.07 -13.92
CA LEU A 61 0.70 4.77 -15.17
C LEU A 61 -0.29 4.75 -16.33
N LYS A 62 0.15 5.28 -17.48
CA LYS A 62 -0.57 5.11 -18.74
C LYS A 62 -0.38 3.69 -19.26
N PRO A 63 -1.34 3.14 -20.04
CA PRO A 63 -1.16 1.84 -20.68
C PRO A 63 0.15 1.76 -21.46
N GLY A 64 0.93 0.70 -21.23
CA GLY A 64 2.24 0.47 -21.86
C GLY A 64 3.42 1.21 -21.22
N GLU A 65 3.22 2.05 -20.19
CA GLU A 65 4.36 2.64 -19.44
C GLU A 65 5.06 1.60 -18.53
N ALA A 66 4.31 0.60 -18.06
CA ALA A 66 4.86 -0.59 -17.42
C ALA A 66 5.26 -1.57 -18.53
N GLY A 67 6.56 -1.67 -18.81
CA GLY A 67 7.11 -2.50 -19.89
C GLY A 67 7.33 -3.98 -19.52
N ASP A 68 6.95 -4.38 -18.31
CA ASP A 68 7.23 -5.70 -17.72
C ASP A 68 6.00 -6.18 -16.93
N GLU A 69 5.69 -7.48 -16.95
CA GLU A 69 4.55 -8.05 -16.21
C GLU A 69 4.72 -7.94 -14.68
N GLU A 70 5.96 -7.92 -14.21
CA GLU A 70 6.32 -7.68 -12.81
C GLU A 70 6.44 -6.19 -12.48
N ALA A 71 6.13 -5.28 -13.42
CA ALA A 71 6.08 -3.85 -13.14
C ALA A 71 4.80 -3.45 -12.38
N VAL A 72 4.62 -4.05 -11.21
CA VAL A 72 3.45 -3.89 -10.32
C VAL A 72 3.66 -2.81 -9.27
N LEU A 73 2.56 -2.24 -8.79
CA LEU A 73 2.54 -1.30 -7.67
C LEU A 73 3.20 -1.94 -6.43
N ASN A 74 4.28 -1.33 -5.94
CA ASN A 74 5.09 -1.82 -4.82
C ASN A 74 6.01 -0.71 -4.32
N GLY A 75 5.74 -0.20 -3.12
CA GLY A 75 6.49 0.91 -2.53
C GLY A 75 5.56 2.06 -2.16
N ILE A 76 5.46 2.32 -0.86
CA ILE A 76 4.76 3.43 -0.25
C ILE A 76 5.76 4.08 0.71
N ALA A 77 5.82 5.42 0.72
CA ALA A 77 6.58 6.12 1.73
C ALA A 77 5.81 7.34 2.21
N TYR A 78 5.82 7.57 3.52
CA TYR A 78 5.15 8.71 4.13
C TYR A 78 6.15 9.60 4.85
N ASP A 79 6.26 10.84 4.36
CA ASP A 79 7.00 11.90 5.03
C ASP A 79 6.06 12.58 6.02
N GLU A 80 6.18 12.21 7.30
CA GLU A 80 5.39 12.78 8.39
C GLU A 80 5.64 14.28 8.57
N SER A 81 6.87 14.75 8.32
CA SER A 81 7.24 16.15 8.53
C SER A 81 6.59 17.10 7.52
N GLY A 82 6.47 16.65 6.27
CA GLY A 82 5.87 17.39 5.16
C GLY A 82 4.41 17.03 4.87
N ASP A 83 3.86 16.02 5.53
CA ASP A 83 2.57 15.39 5.20
C ASP A 83 2.48 14.99 3.71
N ARG A 84 3.49 14.27 3.23
CA ARG A 84 3.59 13.85 1.82
C ARG A 84 3.57 12.33 1.72
N LEU A 85 2.75 11.82 0.81
CA LEU A 85 2.65 10.40 0.51
C LEU A 85 3.25 10.13 -0.87
N PHE A 86 4.18 9.21 -0.94
CA PHE A 86 4.84 8.78 -2.16
C PHE A 86 4.48 7.34 -2.48
N VAL A 87 4.28 7.06 -3.76
CA VAL A 87 4.02 5.71 -4.27
C VAL A 87 4.81 5.44 -5.54
N THR A 88 5.18 4.18 -5.72
CA THR A 88 5.88 3.70 -6.91
C THR A 88 5.57 2.21 -7.15
N GLY A 89 6.26 1.60 -8.10
CA GLY A 89 6.20 0.18 -8.36
C GLY A 89 7.54 -0.41 -8.76
N LYS A 90 7.60 -1.74 -8.78
CA LYS A 90 8.75 -2.46 -9.31
C LYS A 90 8.95 -2.02 -10.76
N TYR A 91 10.18 -1.68 -11.14
CA TYR A 91 10.53 -1.25 -12.51
C TYR A 91 9.72 -0.07 -13.06
N TRP A 92 8.98 0.68 -12.23
CA TRP A 92 8.27 1.86 -12.68
C TRP A 92 9.28 2.93 -13.09
N PRO A 93 9.05 3.64 -14.22
CA PRO A 93 9.93 4.72 -14.64
C PRO A 93 9.73 6.01 -13.81
N LYS A 94 8.81 6.01 -12.84
CA LYS A 94 8.34 7.18 -12.11
C LYS A 94 8.05 6.85 -10.65
N LEU A 95 8.27 7.85 -9.80
CA LEU A 95 7.76 7.92 -8.44
C LEU A 95 6.77 9.09 -8.37
N PHE A 96 5.65 8.89 -7.66
CA PHE A 96 4.59 9.88 -7.56
C PHE A 96 4.46 10.37 -6.13
N GLU A 97 4.43 11.69 -5.94
CA GLU A 97 3.81 12.29 -4.75
C GLU A 97 2.29 12.37 -5.01
N ILE A 98 1.47 11.85 -4.10
CA ILE A 98 0.02 11.79 -4.26
C ILE A 98 -0.70 12.49 -3.11
N LYS A 99 -1.93 12.96 -3.38
CA LYS A 99 -2.87 13.44 -2.36
C LYS A 99 -4.15 12.63 -2.43
N LEU A 100 -4.58 12.13 -1.29
CA LEU A 100 -5.80 11.35 -1.17
C LEU A 100 -7.01 12.28 -1.11
N LYS A 101 -8.05 11.94 -1.86
CA LYS A 101 -9.36 12.57 -1.78
C LYS A 101 -10.41 11.50 -1.53
N GLN A 102 -11.34 11.78 -0.62
CA GLN A 102 -12.52 10.94 -0.47
C GLN A 102 -13.39 11.08 -1.72
N LYS A 103 -13.93 9.95 -2.19
CA LYS A 103 -15.01 9.95 -3.19
C LYS A 103 -16.34 10.23 -2.50
#